data_AF-A0A401UN33-F1
#
_entry.id   AF-A0A401UN33-F1
#
_cell.length_a   1.000
_cell.length_b   1.000
_cell.length_c   1.000
_cell.angle_alpha   90.00
_cell.angle_beta   90.00
_cell.angle_gamma   90.00
#
_symmetry.space_group_name_H-M   'P 1'
#
loop_
_entity.id
_entity.type
_entity.pdbx_description
1 polymer ?
#
loop_
_entity_poly.entity_id
_entity_poly.type
_entity_poly.pdbx_seq_one_letter_code
_entity_poly.pdbx_strand_id
1 'polypeptide(L)'
;MNKSEIIIKGLPVKTTRLENGDVNLLFKIANYDKTQSIYRVIVKKDYWRDAVIGMKDVNYFVIKGELKACVNSKGTPFISVEATSIKIFHLLKDENGQIDLNYEMPAGTDEIMDISKLVNENEDLSIKRSKNKAINYMKNNNKFNKPIVVKKGSLVIVSGYDEYAAALELGINNVPVSYADN
;
A
#
# COMPACT_ATOMS: atom_id res chain seq x y z
N MET A 1 4.17 20.72 -18.16
CA MET A 1 2.74 20.40 -17.93
C MET A 1 2.59 19.97 -16.48
N ASN A 2 1.76 20.67 -15.70
CA ASN A 2 1.47 20.27 -14.33
C ASN A 2 0.65 18.97 -14.38
N LYS A 3 1.21 17.88 -13.85
CA LYS A 3 0.52 16.61 -13.70
C LYS A 3 0.05 16.51 -12.26
N SER A 4 -1.26 16.47 -12.06
CA SER A 4 -1.86 16.25 -10.74
C SER A 4 -1.97 14.75 -10.52
N GLU A 5 -1.26 14.24 -9.51
CA GLU A 5 -1.29 12.83 -9.12
C GLU A 5 -2.17 12.60 -7.89
N ILE A 6 -2.80 11.43 -7.81
CA ILE A 6 -3.54 10.98 -6.62
C ILE A 6 -3.18 9.53 -6.30
N ILE A 7 -3.32 9.17 -5.02
CA ILE A 7 -3.26 7.80 -4.53
C ILE A 7 -4.64 7.41 -4.00
N ILE A 8 -5.23 6.36 -4.58
CA ILE A 8 -6.48 5.76 -4.14
C ILE A 8 -6.17 4.46 -3.44
N LYS A 9 -6.70 4.29 -2.22
CA LYS A 9 -6.56 3.08 -1.42
C LYS A 9 -7.94 2.53 -1.06
N GLY A 10 -8.12 1.21 -1.10
CA GLY A 10 -9.33 0.57 -0.61
C GLY A 10 -9.92 -0.48 -1.54
N LEU A 11 -11.20 -0.75 -1.35
CA LEU A 11 -11.97 -1.70 -2.14
C LEU A 11 -12.80 -0.97 -3.19
N PRO A 12 -12.73 -1.35 -4.48
CA PRO A 12 -13.65 -0.84 -5.46
C PRO A 12 -15.05 -1.37 -5.14
N VAL A 13 -16.04 -0.47 -5.14
CA VAL A 13 -17.45 -0.85 -5.00
C VAL A 13 -17.97 -1.53 -6.27
N LYS A 14 -17.31 -1.31 -7.39
CA LYS A 14 -17.63 -1.95 -8.66
C LYS A 14 -16.37 -2.08 -9.53
N THR A 15 -16.23 -3.24 -10.15
CA THR A 15 -15.22 -3.52 -11.17
C THR A 15 -15.93 -3.80 -12.49
N THR A 16 -15.51 -3.18 -13.58
CA THR A 16 -16.12 -3.37 -14.91
C THR A 16 -15.02 -3.42 -15.96
N ARG A 17 -15.03 -4.49 -16.78
CA ARG A 17 -14.12 -4.59 -17.93
C ARG A 17 -14.70 -3.82 -19.11
N LEU A 18 -13.88 -3.02 -19.75
CA LEU A 18 -14.22 -2.24 -20.94
C LEU A 18 -13.94 -3.05 -22.21
N GLU A 19 -14.53 -2.64 -23.33
CA GLU A 19 -14.39 -3.34 -24.62
C GLU A 19 -12.94 -3.43 -25.11
N ASN A 20 -12.13 -2.41 -24.82
CA ASN A 20 -10.70 -2.39 -25.15
C ASN A 20 -9.84 -3.28 -24.23
N GLY A 21 -10.46 -3.93 -23.23
CA GLY A 21 -9.80 -4.80 -22.26
C GLY A 21 -9.27 -4.07 -21.02
N ASP A 22 -9.37 -2.75 -20.95
CA ASP A 22 -9.08 -1.97 -19.75
C ASP A 22 -10.10 -2.27 -18.65
N VAL A 23 -9.75 -1.92 -17.42
CA VAL A 23 -10.59 -2.14 -16.25
C VAL A 23 -10.95 -0.82 -15.61
N ASN A 24 -12.25 -0.62 -15.42
CA ASN A 24 -12.82 0.50 -14.71
C ASN A 24 -13.17 0.08 -13.28
N LEU A 25 -12.50 0.69 -12.30
CA LEU A 25 -12.74 0.49 -10.88
C LEU A 25 -13.44 1.73 -10.32
N LEU A 26 -14.60 1.54 -9.70
CA LEU A 26 -15.33 2.61 -9.02
C LEU A 26 -15.00 2.57 -7.53
N PHE A 27 -14.51 3.68 -7.00
CA PHE A 27 -14.29 3.83 -5.56
C PHE A 27 -15.26 4.87 -4.99
N LYS A 28 -15.77 4.59 -3.79
CA LYS A 28 -16.49 5.56 -2.96
C LYS A 28 -15.63 5.85 -1.75
N ILE A 29 -15.12 7.07 -1.65
CA ILE A 29 -14.23 7.50 -0.57
C ILE A 29 -14.98 8.50 0.29
N ALA A 30 -15.00 8.29 1.60
CA ALA A 30 -15.60 9.23 2.53
C ALA A 30 -14.75 10.51 2.62
N ASN A 31 -15.42 11.65 2.62
CA ASN A 31 -14.83 12.97 2.77
C ASN A 31 -14.98 13.46 4.22
N TYR A 32 -14.35 14.60 4.54
CA TYR A 32 -14.43 15.27 5.85
C TYR A 32 -15.88 15.47 6.34
N ASP A 33 -16.81 15.75 5.44
CA ASP A 33 -18.22 15.99 5.77
C ASP A 33 -19.08 14.71 5.81
N LYS A 34 -18.46 13.53 5.89
CA LYS A 34 -19.13 12.21 5.82
C LYS A 34 -19.90 11.94 4.52
N THR A 35 -19.80 12.84 3.54
CA THR A 35 -20.25 12.63 2.16
C THR A 35 -19.26 11.73 1.42
N GLN A 36 -19.68 11.10 0.33
CA GLN A 36 -18.82 10.21 -0.45
C GLN A 36 -18.46 10.84 -1.79
N SER A 37 -17.16 10.88 -2.08
CA SER A 37 -16.66 11.19 -3.43
C SER A 37 -16.52 9.92 -4.25
N ILE A 38 -16.94 10.01 -5.51
CA ILE A 38 -16.86 8.91 -6.46
C ILE A 38 -15.62 9.13 -7.33
N TYR A 39 -14.73 8.16 -7.29
CA TYR A 39 -13.53 8.13 -8.14
C TYR A 39 -13.68 7.01 -9.17
N ARG A 40 -13.55 7.37 -10.43
CA ARG A 40 -13.50 6.44 -11.55
C ARG A 40 -12.05 6.18 -11.90
N VAL A 41 -11.56 4.97 -11.68
CA VAL A 41 -10.16 4.62 -11.92
C VAL A 41 -10.05 3.71 -13.13
N ILE A 42 -9.34 4.16 -14.16
CA ILE A 42 -9.09 3.39 -15.39
C ILE A 42 -7.71 2.76 -15.28
N VAL A 43 -7.67 1.43 -15.29
CA VAL A 43 -6.45 0.63 -15.29
C VAL A 43 -6.29 0.01 -16.68
N LYS A 44 -5.17 0.30 -17.34
CA LYS A 44 -4.88 -0.26 -18.67
C LYS A 44 -4.82 -1.78 -18.60
N LYS A 45 -5.25 -2.45 -19.68
CA LYS A 45 -5.27 -3.92 -19.80
C LYS A 45 -3.97 -4.58 -19.34
N ASP A 46 -2.83 -4.04 -19.75
CA ASP A 46 -1.51 -4.62 -19.42
C ASP A 46 -1.20 -4.52 -17.93
N TYR A 47 -1.39 -3.33 -17.33
CA TYR A 47 -1.25 -3.14 -15.87
C TYR A 47 -2.21 -4.00 -15.07
N TRP A 48 -3.44 -4.15 -15.56
CA TRP A 48 -4.43 -5.00 -14.91
C TRP A 48 -4.00 -6.47 -14.95
N ARG A 49 -3.60 -6.96 -16.12
CA ARG A 49 -3.12 -8.34 -16.30
C ARG A 49 -1.98 -8.61 -15.34
N ASP A 50 -0.97 -7.76 -15.33
CA ASP A 50 0.23 -7.97 -14.52
C ASP A 50 -0.09 -7.91 -13.01
N ALA A 51 -1.03 -7.05 -12.59
CA ALA A 51 -1.42 -6.91 -11.20
C ALA A 51 -2.25 -8.08 -10.64
N VAL A 52 -2.97 -8.83 -11.50
CA VAL A 52 -3.84 -9.95 -11.07
C VAL A 52 -3.23 -11.34 -11.29
N ILE A 53 -2.05 -11.44 -11.92
CA ILE A 53 -1.36 -12.74 -12.11
C ILE A 53 -1.13 -13.40 -10.74
N GLY A 54 -1.60 -14.63 -10.59
CA GLY A 54 -1.44 -15.42 -9.36
C GLY A 54 -2.42 -15.10 -8.24
N MET A 55 -3.37 -14.18 -8.45
CA MET A 55 -4.36 -13.81 -7.43
C MET A 55 -5.66 -14.60 -7.58
N LYS A 56 -6.07 -15.32 -6.53
CA LYS A 56 -7.35 -16.06 -6.48
C LYS A 56 -8.46 -15.25 -5.81
N ASP A 57 -8.13 -14.45 -4.80
CA ASP A 57 -9.07 -13.59 -4.06
C ASP A 57 -8.42 -12.22 -3.83
N VAL A 58 -9.05 -11.16 -4.32
CA VAL A 58 -8.52 -9.79 -4.28
C VAL A 58 -9.39 -8.94 -3.35
N ASN A 59 -8.79 -8.24 -2.39
CA ASN A 59 -9.59 -7.46 -1.44
C ASN A 59 -8.99 -6.13 -0.95
N TYR A 60 -7.91 -5.62 -1.56
CA TYR A 60 -7.48 -4.24 -1.35
C TYR A 60 -6.60 -3.71 -2.47
N PHE A 61 -6.86 -2.48 -2.92
CA PHE A 61 -6.16 -1.83 -4.02
C PHE A 61 -5.41 -0.61 -3.50
N VAL A 62 -4.19 -0.41 -4.00
CA VAL A 62 -3.43 0.84 -3.87
C VAL A 62 -3.05 1.29 -5.27
N ILE A 63 -3.64 2.38 -5.73
CA ILE A 63 -3.53 2.84 -7.11
C ILE A 63 -2.98 4.27 -7.11
N LYS A 64 -1.88 4.49 -7.82
CA LYS A 64 -1.39 5.83 -8.16
C LYS A 64 -1.84 6.15 -9.58
N GLY A 65 -2.31 7.38 -9.80
CA GLY A 65 -2.73 7.78 -11.14
C GLY A 65 -2.81 9.28 -11.35
N GLU A 66 -2.93 9.65 -12.61
CA GLU A 66 -3.11 11.03 -13.04
C GLU A 66 -4.59 11.41 -12.99
N LEU A 67 -4.88 12.55 -12.36
CA LEU A 67 -6.22 13.10 -12.21
C LEU A 67 -6.71 13.74 -13.51
N LYS A 68 -7.97 13.48 -13.85
CA LYS A 68 -8.71 14.15 -14.92
C LYS A 68 -10.08 14.56 -14.38
N ALA A 69 -10.37 15.86 -14.43
CA ALA A 69 -11.71 16.36 -14.20
C ALA A 69 -12.57 16.01 -15.42
N CYS A 70 -13.75 15.44 -15.19
CA CYS A 70 -14.64 14.99 -16.26
C CYS A 70 -16.08 15.38 -15.94
N VAL A 71 -16.91 15.47 -16.98
CA VAL A 71 -18.35 15.72 -16.88
C VAL A 71 -19.06 14.61 -17.67
N ASN A 72 -20.08 14.00 -17.09
CA ASN A 72 -20.85 12.96 -17.79
C ASN A 72 -21.88 13.59 -18.77
N SER A 73 -22.57 12.76 -19.55
CA SER A 73 -23.59 13.22 -20.51
C SER A 73 -24.79 13.94 -19.87
N LYS A 74 -24.96 13.83 -18.55
CA LYS A 74 -26.01 14.52 -17.76
C LYS A 74 -25.51 15.82 -17.11
N GLY A 75 -24.27 16.26 -17.40
CA GLY A 75 -23.70 17.46 -16.80
C GLY A 75 -23.15 17.28 -15.38
N THR A 76 -23.11 16.05 -14.83
CA THR A 76 -22.59 15.80 -13.48
C THR A 76 -21.05 15.71 -13.52
N PRO A 77 -20.33 16.51 -12.71
CA PRO A 77 -18.88 16.43 -12.61
C PRO A 77 -18.46 15.17 -11.85
N PHE A 78 -17.34 14.58 -12.26
CA PHE A 78 -16.69 13.47 -11.56
C PHE A 78 -15.18 13.49 -11.77
N ILE A 79 -14.46 12.83 -10.87
CA ILE A 79 -13.01 12.67 -10.96
C ILE A 79 -12.71 11.32 -11.62
N SER A 80 -11.98 11.38 -12.74
CA SER A 80 -11.37 10.22 -13.36
C SER A 80 -9.90 10.16 -12.98
N VAL A 81 -9.39 8.96 -12.77
CA VAL A 81 -7.99 8.69 -12.48
C VAL A 81 -7.48 7.70 -13.51
N GLU A 82 -6.49 8.08 -14.30
CA GLU A 82 -5.78 7.14 -15.17
C GLU A 82 -4.64 6.51 -14.36
N ALA A 83 -4.74 5.22 -14.10
CA ALA A 83 -3.76 4.52 -13.27
C ALA A 83 -2.40 4.48 -13.96
N THR A 84 -1.38 4.96 -13.26
CA THR A 84 0.03 4.86 -13.64
C THR A 84 0.74 3.73 -12.90
N SER A 85 0.19 3.31 -11.76
CA SER A 85 0.64 2.15 -10.99
C SER A 85 -0.55 1.55 -10.24
N ILE A 86 -0.63 0.22 -10.22
CA ILE A 86 -1.59 -0.53 -9.40
C ILE A 86 -0.84 -1.55 -8.56
N LYS A 87 -1.25 -1.68 -7.30
CA LYS A 87 -0.89 -2.79 -6.43
C LYS A 87 -2.14 -3.35 -5.81
N ILE A 88 -2.16 -4.66 -5.70
CA ILE A 88 -3.28 -5.40 -5.18
C ILE A 88 -2.76 -6.23 -4.01
N PHE A 89 -3.48 -6.19 -2.91
CA PHE A 89 -3.19 -6.94 -1.71
C PHE A 89 -4.34 -7.91 -1.43
N HIS A 90 -3.96 -9.06 -0.89
CA HIS A 90 -4.89 -10.00 -0.27
C HIS A 90 -4.74 -9.88 1.25
N LEU A 91 -5.78 -9.37 1.88
CA LEU A 91 -5.93 -9.07 3.29
C LEU A 91 -6.93 -10.06 3.86
N LEU A 92 -6.49 -11.08 4.59
CA LEU A 92 -7.46 -11.95 5.26
C LEU A 92 -8.23 -11.10 6.27
N LYS A 93 -9.52 -11.36 6.48
CA LYS A 93 -10.25 -10.69 7.56
C LYS A 93 -10.28 -11.65 8.73
N ASP A 94 -9.93 -11.18 9.92
CA ASP A 94 -10.15 -11.95 11.14
C ASP A 94 -11.65 -12.09 11.45
N GLU A 95 -11.97 -12.87 12.48
CA GLU A 95 -13.35 -13.14 12.93
C GLU A 95 -14.11 -11.87 13.35
N ASN A 96 -13.41 -10.75 13.55
CA ASN A 96 -13.94 -9.43 13.90
C ASN A 96 -13.99 -8.46 12.71
N GLY A 97 -13.61 -8.90 11.50
CA GLY A 97 -13.61 -8.10 10.27
C GLY A 97 -12.42 -7.14 10.13
N GLN A 98 -11.39 -7.26 10.97
CA GLN A 98 -10.15 -6.52 10.86
C GLN A 98 -9.22 -7.17 9.83
N ILE A 99 -8.45 -6.33 9.14
CA ILE A 99 -7.49 -6.73 8.11
C ILE A 99 -6.32 -7.44 8.78
N ASP A 100 -6.24 -8.74 8.55
CA ASP A 100 -5.12 -9.62 8.85
C ASP A 100 -4.16 -9.62 7.64
N LEU A 101 -3.03 -8.95 7.84
CA LEU A 101 -1.91 -8.95 6.91
C LEU A 101 -1.29 -10.34 6.96
N ASN A 102 -1.66 -11.25 6.06
CA ASN A 102 -1.02 -12.55 5.96
C ASN A 102 0.38 -12.37 5.37
N TYR A 103 1.26 -12.01 6.28
CA TYR A 103 2.64 -11.66 6.13
C TYR A 103 3.41 -12.97 6.28
N GLU A 104 4.13 -13.43 5.27
CA GLU A 104 5.21 -14.39 5.57
C GLU A 104 6.19 -13.64 6.47
N MET A 105 6.11 -13.89 7.78
CA MET A 105 7.01 -13.31 8.76
C MET A 105 8.43 -13.67 8.34
N PRO A 106 9.30 -12.68 8.10
CA PRO A 106 10.67 -12.97 7.78
C PRO A 106 11.27 -13.82 8.91
N ALA A 107 12.07 -14.82 8.54
CA ALA A 107 12.65 -15.74 9.51
C ALA A 107 13.38 -14.98 10.62
N GLY A 108 13.16 -15.38 11.88
CA GLY A 108 13.71 -14.69 13.05
C GLY A 108 12.89 -13.50 13.55
N THR A 109 11.64 -13.33 13.10
CA THR A 109 10.73 -12.34 13.71
C THR A 109 10.23 -12.85 15.06
N ASP A 110 10.39 -12.04 16.10
CA ASP A 110 9.93 -12.33 17.46
C ASP A 110 8.51 -11.77 17.72
N GLU A 111 8.19 -10.60 17.15
CA GLU A 111 6.92 -9.91 17.41
C GLU A 111 6.49 -9.01 16.22
N ILE A 112 5.19 -8.72 16.11
CA ILE A 112 4.66 -7.66 15.24
C ILE A 112 4.29 -6.46 16.11
N MET A 113 4.84 -5.29 15.79
CA MET A 113 4.70 -4.09 16.60
C MET A 113 4.27 -2.88 15.77
N ASP A 114 3.53 -1.97 16.41
CA ASP A 114 3.24 -0.67 15.83
C ASP A 114 4.55 0.13 15.64
N ILE A 115 4.77 0.61 14.42
CA ILE A 115 5.97 1.36 14.02
C ILE A 115 6.17 2.64 14.85
N SER A 116 5.10 3.20 15.42
CA SER A 116 5.16 4.37 16.30
C SER A 116 5.80 4.08 17.66
N LYS A 117 5.88 2.81 18.07
CA LYS A 117 6.55 2.40 19.32
C LYS A 117 8.07 2.28 19.16
N LEU A 118 8.57 2.25 17.92
CA LEU A 118 9.99 2.11 17.64
C LEU A 118 10.71 3.44 17.79
N VAL A 119 11.85 3.42 18.47
CA VAL A 119 12.68 4.61 18.67
C VAL A 119 13.82 4.60 17.65
N ASN A 120 13.79 5.56 16.72
CA ASN A 120 14.88 5.78 15.79
C ASN A 120 15.80 6.90 16.29
N GLU A 121 16.86 6.55 17.02
CA GLU A 121 17.86 7.52 17.50
C GLU A 121 18.82 8.00 16.40
N ASN A 122 18.80 7.35 15.23
CA ASN A 122 19.69 7.66 14.11
C ASN A 122 18.88 8.03 12.86
N GLU A 123 18.29 9.24 12.86
CA GLU A 123 17.42 9.74 11.78
C GLU A 123 18.07 9.68 10.37
N ASP A 124 19.40 9.64 10.27
CA ASP A 124 20.14 9.77 9.00
C ASP A 124 20.79 8.47 8.45
N LEU A 125 20.67 7.32 9.12
CA LEU A 125 21.43 6.10 8.71
C LEU A 125 20.91 5.38 7.46
N SER A 126 19.71 5.73 6.97
CA SER A 126 19.16 5.12 5.76
C SER A 126 19.82 5.70 4.49
N ILE A 127 20.85 5.02 3.98
CA ILE A 127 21.39 5.31 2.64
C ILE A 127 20.24 5.21 1.64
N LYS A 128 19.94 6.31 0.92
CA LYS A 128 18.84 6.45 -0.06
C LYS A 128 18.69 5.24 -1.00
N ARG A 129 19.82 4.61 -1.37
CA ARG A 129 19.87 3.40 -2.21
C ARG A 129 19.31 2.15 -1.50
N SER A 130 19.63 1.95 -0.22
CA SER A 130 19.19 0.80 0.57
C SER A 130 17.69 0.86 0.86
N LYS A 131 17.17 2.04 1.24
CA LYS A 131 15.73 2.27 1.38
C LYS A 131 14.95 1.93 0.10
N ASN A 132 15.42 2.44 -1.05
CA ASN A 132 14.75 2.16 -2.32
C ASN A 132 14.75 0.66 -2.66
N LYS A 133 15.80 -0.07 -2.28
CA LYS A 133 15.86 -1.52 -2.42
C LYS A 133 14.83 -2.21 -1.53
N ALA A 134 14.72 -1.82 -0.26
CA ALA A 134 13.72 -2.35 0.68
C ALA A 134 12.29 -2.05 0.19
N ILE A 135 12.02 -0.82 -0.24
CA ILE A 135 10.75 -0.42 -0.86
C ILE A 135 10.43 -1.33 -2.06
N ASN A 136 11.37 -1.50 -3.00
CA ASN A 136 11.13 -2.33 -4.18
C ASN A 136 10.89 -3.80 -3.80
N TYR A 137 11.63 -4.34 -2.83
CA TYR A 137 11.42 -5.69 -2.33
C TYR A 137 10.03 -5.87 -1.73
N MET A 138 9.60 -4.95 -0.85
CA MET A 138 8.27 -4.98 -0.24
C MET A 138 7.16 -4.85 -1.29
N LYS A 139 7.36 -4.01 -2.31
CA LYS A 139 6.41 -3.84 -3.42
C LYS A 139 6.30 -5.08 -4.30
N ASN A 140 7.39 -5.82 -4.50
CA ASN A 140 7.43 -6.97 -5.40
C ASN A 140 7.02 -8.28 -4.71
N ASN A 141 7.34 -8.43 -3.43
CA ASN A 141 7.12 -9.67 -2.69
C ASN A 141 6.01 -9.58 -1.65
N ASN A 142 5.42 -8.40 -1.44
CA ASN A 142 4.38 -8.14 -0.43
C ASN A 142 4.77 -8.59 0.99
N LYS A 143 6.07 -8.61 1.30
CA LYS A 143 6.63 -8.97 2.61
C LYS A 143 7.89 -8.20 2.92
N PHE A 144 8.29 -8.21 4.19
CA PHE A 144 9.58 -7.67 4.58
C PHE A 144 10.67 -8.68 4.25
N ASN A 145 11.84 -8.17 3.90
CA ASN A 145 12.99 -9.03 3.62
C ASN A 145 13.56 -9.65 4.91
N LYS A 146 13.56 -8.87 5.99
CA LYS A 146 14.05 -9.21 7.33
C LYS A 146 13.26 -8.41 8.38
N PRO A 147 13.18 -8.88 9.64
CA PRO A 147 12.61 -8.08 10.71
C PRO A 147 13.48 -6.85 11.01
N ILE A 148 12.87 -5.83 11.60
CA ILE A 148 13.58 -4.69 12.19
C ILE A 148 14.13 -5.16 13.54
N VAL A 149 15.43 -5.01 13.76
CA VAL A 149 16.06 -5.46 15.01
C VAL A 149 16.04 -4.33 16.03
N VAL A 150 15.54 -4.59 17.23
CA VAL A 150 15.40 -3.60 18.30
C VAL A 150 15.99 -4.10 19.61
N LYS A 151 16.40 -3.18 20.48
CA LYS A 151 16.76 -3.52 21.86
C LYS A 151 15.51 -3.88 22.66
N LYS A 152 15.56 -5.02 23.35
CA LYS A 152 14.49 -5.46 24.25
C LYS A 152 14.33 -4.45 25.39
N GLY A 153 13.12 -3.91 25.56
CA GLY A 153 12.80 -2.90 26.57
C GLY A 153 12.79 -1.46 26.05
N SER A 154 13.89 -0.97 25.45
CA SER A 154 13.94 0.41 24.95
C SER A 154 13.35 0.60 23.54
N LEU A 155 13.17 -0.48 22.78
CA LEU A 155 12.64 -0.47 21.40
C LEU A 155 13.43 0.42 20.43
N VAL A 156 14.68 0.72 20.79
CA VAL A 156 15.62 1.45 19.93
C VAL A 156 16.02 0.54 18.78
N ILE A 157 15.90 1.04 17.55
CA ILE A 157 16.30 0.31 16.34
C ILE A 157 17.82 0.14 16.36
N VAL A 158 18.25 -1.11 16.28
CA VAL A 158 19.67 -1.52 16.19
C VAL A 158 20.03 -1.81 14.74
N SER A 159 19.13 -2.42 13.98
CA SER A 159 19.33 -2.67 12.55
C SER A 159 17.99 -2.77 11.80
N GLY A 160 18.03 -2.66 10.47
CA GLY A 160 16.83 -2.64 9.63
C GLY A 160 16.22 -1.24 9.45
N TYR A 161 17.06 -0.20 9.54
CA TYR A 161 16.64 1.19 9.28
C TYR A 161 16.07 1.39 7.87
N ASP A 162 16.55 0.62 6.89
CA ASP A 162 16.03 0.62 5.53
C ASP A 162 14.61 0.03 5.45
N GLU A 163 14.32 -1.05 6.17
CA GLU A 163 12.97 -1.59 6.32
C GLU A 163 12.04 -0.64 7.08
N TYR A 164 12.53 -0.03 8.15
CA TYR A 164 11.79 0.99 8.91
C TYR A 164 11.42 2.20 8.04
N ALA A 165 12.40 2.78 7.34
CA ALA A 165 12.18 3.92 6.45
C ALA A 165 11.26 3.56 5.27
N ALA A 166 11.39 2.35 4.73
CA ALA A 166 10.50 1.85 3.68
C ALA A 166 9.06 1.69 4.20
N ALA A 167 8.88 1.18 5.42
CA ALA A 167 7.58 1.03 6.05
C ALA A 167 6.88 2.39 6.26
N LEU A 168 7.60 3.40 6.76
CA LEU A 168 7.10 4.77 6.90
C LEU A 168 6.66 5.35 5.55
N GLU A 169 7.49 5.24 4.51
CA GLU A 169 7.19 5.78 3.18
C GLU A 169 5.99 5.08 2.51
N LEU A 170 5.79 3.80 2.81
CA LEU A 170 4.66 3.02 2.32
C LEU A 170 3.39 3.19 3.17
N GLY A 171 3.49 3.84 4.35
CA GLY A 171 2.39 4.02 5.30
C GLY A 171 1.97 2.70 5.95
N ILE A 172 2.94 1.85 6.30
CA ILE A 172 2.74 0.59 7.00
C ILE A 172 2.84 0.85 8.51
N ASN A 173 1.76 0.57 9.23
CA ASN A 173 1.69 0.85 10.68
C ASN A 173 2.23 -0.30 11.54
N ASN A 174 2.11 -1.55 11.08
CA ASN A 174 2.55 -2.74 11.83
C ASN A 174 3.75 -3.37 11.13
N VAL A 175 4.85 -3.54 11.87
CA VAL A 175 6.13 -4.01 11.35
C VAL A 175 6.64 -5.23 12.12
N PRO A 176 7.43 -6.12 11.47
CA PRO A 176 7.97 -7.32 12.07
C PRO A 176 9.26 -6.94 12.80
N VAL A 177 9.39 -7.38 14.04
CA VAL A 177 10.48 -6.99 14.92
C VAL A 177 11.19 -8.23 15.45
N SER A 178 12.51 -8.13 15.57
CA SER A 178 13.34 -9.10 16.28
C SER A 178 14.08 -8.42 17.41
N TYR A 179 14.25 -9.11 18.52
CA TYR A 179 14.99 -8.62 19.67
C TYR A 179 16.47 -8.92 19.51
N ALA A 180 17.30 -7.88 19.61
CA ALA A 180 18.73 -8.07 19.81
C ALA A 180 18.95 -8.70 21.20
N ASP A 181 19.65 -9.84 21.22
CA ASP A 181 20.24 -10.34 22.45
C ASP A 181 21.25 -9.28 22.95
N ASN A 182 21.13 -8.90 24.21
CA ASN A 182 21.97 -7.89 24.86
C ASN A 182 23.46 -8.25 24.82
#